data_AF-A0A5C6DEY4-F1
#
_entry.id   AF-A0A5C6DEY4-F1
#
_cell.length_a   1.000
_cell.length_b   1.000
_cell.length_c   1.000
_cell.angle_alpha   90.00
_cell.angle_beta   90.00
_cell.angle_gamma   90.00
#
_symmetry.space_group_name_H-M   'P 1'
#
loop_
_entity.id
_entity.type
_entity.pdbx_description
1 polymer ?
#
loop_
_entity_poly.entity_id
_entity_poly.type
_entity_poly.pdbx_seq_one_letter_code
_entity_poly.pdbx_strand_id
1 'polypeptide(L)'
;MPIQVTCPKCFKRFQVSDKFAGKKGPCPSCKNTITVPDKDEQVVIHEQPDDSPKDRSGQSVLKPIKRTETKVTRKGLIATISAIVGVFAIALFFRLSGGEAGTPLWAQILGIILLAPPLVWAGYSFTYDQELEPYRGAELRNRVLLASVLLALVWIVYAFVPAYLLDLEHAAEMSYTTFGIFFCIMLGIGSVIAVATFELEVFGGVLLAGLYLLSVVLLAIVSGVTLAGMPIPISP
;
A
#
# COMPACT_ATOMS: atom_id res chain seq x y z
N MET A 1 10.84 47.74 -4.65
CA MET A 1 10.70 47.19 -3.28
C MET A 1 10.77 48.34 -2.27
N PRO A 2 10.30 48.16 -1.04
CA PRO A 2 10.55 49.08 0.06
C PRO A 2 11.76 48.64 0.90
N ILE A 3 12.69 49.54 1.17
CA ILE A 3 13.85 49.33 2.06
C ILE A 3 13.41 49.60 3.50
N GLN A 4 13.63 48.63 4.39
CA GLN A 4 13.44 48.85 5.83
C GLN A 4 14.66 49.57 6.42
N VAL A 5 14.46 50.79 6.91
CA VAL A 5 15.51 51.60 7.51
C VAL A 5 15.23 51.79 8.99
N THR A 6 16.26 51.60 9.82
CA THR A 6 16.20 51.88 11.26
C THR A 6 16.95 53.17 11.53
N CYS A 7 16.30 54.17 12.15
CA CYS A 7 16.97 55.42 12.50
C CYS A 7 17.94 55.22 13.68
N PRO A 8 19.20 55.68 13.62
CA PRO A 8 20.16 55.53 14.72
C PRO A 8 19.86 56.42 15.94
N LYS A 9 19.00 57.44 15.80
CA LYS A 9 18.68 58.38 16.89
C LYS A 9 17.40 58.04 17.65
N CYS A 10 16.34 57.64 16.94
CA CYS A 10 15.05 57.34 17.55
C CYS A 10 14.67 55.86 17.49
N PHE A 11 15.51 55.00 16.89
CA PHE A 11 15.35 53.55 16.75
C PHE A 11 14.05 53.05 16.10
N LYS A 12 13.21 53.97 15.61
CA LYS A 12 12.01 53.64 14.85
C LYS A 12 12.39 53.09 13.48
N ARG A 13 11.75 51.97 13.13
CA ARG A 13 11.84 51.33 11.82
C ARG A 13 10.77 51.91 10.90
N PHE A 14 11.14 52.22 9.66
CA PHE A 14 10.19 52.70 8.66
C PHE A 14 10.61 52.25 7.26
N GLN A 15 9.64 52.23 6.35
CA GLN A 15 9.84 51.79 4.98
C GLN A 15 10.05 52.98 4.07
N VAL A 16 11.11 52.92 3.26
CA VAL A 16 11.48 53.95 2.29
C VAL A 16 11.49 53.35 0.90
N SER A 17 11.07 54.10 -0.11
CA SER A 17 11.15 53.65 -1.49
C SER A 17 12.61 53.42 -1.92
N ASP A 18 12.85 52.38 -2.72
CA ASP A 18 14.17 52.09 -3.33
C ASP A 18 14.80 53.29 -4.07
N LYS A 19 14.00 54.29 -4.50
CA LYS A 19 14.51 55.51 -5.17
C LYS A 19 15.43 56.37 -4.28
N PHE A 20 15.39 56.12 -2.97
CA PHE A 20 16.18 56.81 -1.97
C PHE A 20 17.37 55.99 -1.46
N ALA A 21 17.64 54.81 -2.02
CA ALA A 21 18.86 54.05 -1.73
C ALA A 21 20.12 54.92 -1.91
N GLY A 22 21.04 54.86 -0.95
CA GLY A 22 22.30 55.64 -0.94
C GLY A 22 22.16 57.12 -0.62
N LYS A 23 20.94 57.65 -0.52
CA LYS A 23 20.69 59.08 -0.31
C LYS A 23 20.54 59.43 1.16
N LYS A 24 20.97 60.65 1.52
CA LYS A 24 20.73 61.25 2.84
C LYS A 24 19.36 61.91 2.87
N GLY A 25 18.56 61.60 3.89
CA GLY A 25 17.23 62.18 4.09
C GLY A 25 16.87 62.33 5.56
N PRO A 26 15.93 63.23 5.90
CA PRO A 26 15.46 63.39 7.27
C PRO A 26 14.60 62.21 7.71
N CYS A 27 14.79 61.73 8.94
CA CYS A 27 13.90 60.73 9.54
C CYS A 27 12.50 61.32 9.76
N PRO A 28 11.41 60.61 9.38
CA PRO A 28 10.04 61.12 9.53
C PRO A 28 9.61 61.32 10.99
N SER A 29 10.26 60.66 11.96
CA SER A 29 9.92 60.78 13.38
C SER A 29 10.76 61.81 14.15
N CYS A 30 12.06 61.91 13.89
CA CYS A 30 12.96 62.77 14.68
C CYS A 30 13.68 63.85 13.87
N LYS A 31 13.42 63.94 12.56
CA LYS A 31 14.01 64.86 11.58
C LYS A 31 15.54 64.79 11.46
N ASN A 32 16.20 63.89 12.18
CA ASN A 32 17.63 63.68 12.08
C ASN A 32 17.99 63.14 10.69
N THR A 33 19.05 63.67 10.09
CA THR A 33 19.54 63.21 8.79
C THR A 33 20.11 61.81 8.92
N ILE A 34 19.59 60.87 8.13
CA ILE A 34 20.05 59.48 8.06
C ILE A 34 20.43 59.13 6.63
N THR A 35 21.38 58.22 6.47
CA THR A 35 21.73 57.58 5.19
C THR A 35 20.87 56.34 5.00
N VAL A 36 20.14 56.26 3.89
CA VAL A 36 19.43 55.03 3.50
C VAL A 36 20.47 54.07 2.91
N PRO A 37 20.51 52.80 3.37
CA PRO A 37 21.43 51.80 2.84
C PRO A 37 21.32 51.66 1.31
N ASP A 38 22.44 51.36 0.66
CA ASP A 38 22.47 51.13 -0.78
C ASP A 38 21.78 49.81 -1.14
N LYS A 39 21.21 49.75 -2.34
CA LYS A 39 20.51 48.56 -2.83
C LYS A 39 21.47 47.37 -3.00
N ASP A 40 22.74 47.66 -3.26
CA ASP A 40 23.80 46.65 -3.46
C ASP A 40 24.38 46.10 -2.14
N GLU A 41 24.02 46.73 -1.01
CA GLU A 41 24.38 46.26 0.34
C GLU A 41 23.36 45.26 0.89
N GLN A 42 22.45 44.76 0.04
CA GLN A 42 21.68 43.58 0.37
C GLN A 42 22.65 42.42 0.53
N VAL A 43 22.79 41.93 1.76
CA VAL A 43 23.49 40.69 2.07
C VAL A 43 22.77 39.58 1.32
N VAL A 44 23.25 39.28 0.12
CA VAL A 44 22.92 38.04 -0.58
C VAL A 44 23.48 36.96 0.32
N ILE A 45 22.61 36.32 1.09
CA ILE A 45 22.97 35.13 1.86
C ILE A 45 23.28 34.07 0.80
N HIS A 46 24.54 34.00 0.39
CA HIS A 46 25.03 32.90 -0.39
C HIS A 46 24.90 31.67 0.52
N GLU A 47 23.97 30.79 0.18
CA GLU A 47 23.91 29.46 0.78
C GLU A 47 25.32 28.87 0.67
N GLN A 48 25.98 28.68 1.81
CA GLN A 48 27.36 28.19 1.81
C GLN A 48 27.39 26.88 1.01
N PRO A 49 28.37 26.71 0.09
CA PRO A 49 28.50 25.45 -0.61
C PRO A 49 28.57 24.33 0.43
N ASP A 50 27.69 23.36 0.28
CA ASP A 50 27.53 22.24 1.21
C ASP A 50 28.85 21.44 1.22
N ASP A 51 29.76 21.78 2.14
CA ASP A 51 31.12 21.17 2.29
C ASP A 51 31.06 19.81 3.01
N SER A 52 29.86 19.24 3.06
CA SER A 52 29.60 17.91 3.56
C SER A 52 30.36 16.88 2.72
N PRO A 53 31.07 15.91 3.33
CA PRO A 53 31.67 14.79 2.61
C PRO A 53 30.65 14.16 1.68
N LYS A 54 31.02 14.00 0.40
CA LYS A 54 30.14 13.44 -0.63
C LYS A 54 30.47 11.97 -0.87
N ASP A 55 29.46 11.17 -1.17
CA ASP A 55 29.62 9.80 -1.62
C ASP A 55 30.14 9.73 -3.06
N ARG A 56 30.35 8.52 -3.58
CA ARG A 56 30.77 8.28 -4.99
C ARG A 56 29.75 8.78 -6.02
N SER A 57 28.53 9.05 -5.58
CA SER A 57 27.39 9.52 -6.38
C SER A 57 27.22 11.04 -6.32
N GLY A 58 28.05 11.74 -5.54
CA GLY A 58 27.99 13.20 -5.35
C GLY A 58 26.95 13.68 -4.32
N GLN A 59 26.32 12.78 -3.56
CA GLN A 59 25.38 13.12 -2.49
C GLN A 59 26.11 13.35 -1.16
N SER A 60 25.71 14.37 -0.41
CA SER A 60 26.27 14.66 0.91
C SER A 60 25.89 13.58 1.92
N VAL A 61 26.90 12.92 2.50
CA VAL A 61 26.76 11.80 3.44
C VAL A 61 26.11 12.25 4.76
N LEU A 62 26.33 13.50 5.16
CA LEU A 62 25.81 14.07 6.41
C LEU A 62 24.35 14.54 6.30
N LYS A 63 23.78 14.60 5.09
CA LYS A 63 22.40 15.01 4.90
C LYS A 63 21.48 13.86 5.30
N PRO A 64 20.47 14.10 6.17
CA PRO A 64 19.52 13.05 6.52
C PRO A 64 18.90 12.44 5.26
N ILE A 65 18.88 11.11 5.19
CA ILE A 65 18.30 10.37 4.07
C ILE A 65 16.82 10.73 4.00
N LYS A 66 16.42 11.38 2.90
CA LYS A 66 15.03 11.78 2.71
C LYS A 66 14.19 10.54 2.42
N ARG A 67 13.14 10.32 3.21
CA ARG A 67 12.15 9.25 3.00
C ARG A 67 11.60 9.32 1.57
N THR A 68 11.72 8.22 0.82
CA THR A 68 11.12 8.09 -0.51
C THR A 68 9.82 7.30 -0.42
N GLU A 69 8.69 7.98 -0.49
CA GLU A 69 7.39 7.32 -0.47
C GLU A 69 7.19 6.45 -1.70
N THR A 70 6.93 5.15 -1.51
CA THR A 70 6.41 4.30 -2.58
C THR A 70 4.97 4.71 -2.88
N LYS A 71 4.79 5.50 -3.95
CA LYS A 71 3.45 5.77 -4.46
C LYS A 71 2.96 4.56 -5.24
N VAL A 72 1.75 4.11 -4.94
CA VAL A 72 1.04 3.12 -5.75
C VAL A 72 0.99 3.64 -7.19
N THR A 73 1.69 2.97 -8.10
CA THR A 73 1.76 3.44 -9.48
C THR A 73 0.41 3.23 -10.15
N ARG A 74 -0.08 4.23 -10.89
CA ARG A 74 -1.36 4.13 -11.62
C ARG A 74 -1.38 2.90 -12.54
N LYS A 75 -0.23 2.56 -13.15
CA LYS A 75 -0.08 1.36 -13.98
C LYS A 75 -0.25 0.08 -13.17
N GLY A 76 0.39 -0.03 -12.00
CA GLY A 76 0.26 -1.19 -11.12
C GLY A 76 -1.17 -1.40 -10.64
N LEU A 77 -1.84 -0.31 -10.25
CA LEU A 77 -3.25 -0.35 -9.83
C LEU A 77 -4.19 -0.80 -10.96
N ILE A 78 -4.00 -0.28 -12.18
CA ILE A 78 -4.81 -0.71 -13.32
C ILE A 78 -4.57 -2.18 -13.64
N ALA A 79 -3.32 -2.65 -13.57
CA ALA A 79 -2.96 -4.04 -13.83
C ALA A 79 -3.54 -5.01 -12.78
N THR A 80 -3.57 -4.63 -11.51
CA THR A 80 -4.18 -5.48 -10.48
C THR A 80 -5.69 -5.53 -10.59
N ILE A 81 -6.34 -4.39 -10.82
CA ILE A 81 -7.80 -4.34 -11.04
C ILE A 81 -8.18 -5.15 -12.27
N SER A 82 -7.46 -5.00 -13.39
CA SER A 82 -7.75 -5.75 -14.62
C SER A 82 -7.54 -7.26 -14.44
N ALA A 83 -6.51 -7.68 -13.71
CA ALA A 83 -6.29 -9.08 -13.41
C ALA A 83 -7.43 -9.68 -12.56
N ILE A 84 -7.84 -8.99 -11.49
CA ILE A 84 -8.93 -9.43 -10.62
C ILE A 84 -10.24 -9.52 -11.44
N VAL A 85 -10.61 -8.43 -12.13
CA VAL A 85 -11.83 -8.39 -12.95
C VAL A 85 -11.80 -9.47 -14.04
N GLY A 86 -10.64 -9.72 -14.65
CA GLY A 86 -10.45 -10.79 -15.63
C GLY A 86 -10.76 -12.18 -15.06
N VAL A 87 -10.23 -12.51 -13.88
CA VAL A 87 -10.52 -13.79 -13.20
C VAL A 87 -12.00 -13.92 -12.87
N PHE A 88 -12.63 -12.86 -12.37
CA PHE A 88 -14.08 -12.86 -12.09
C PHE A 88 -14.93 -12.98 -13.35
N ALA A 89 -14.53 -12.35 -14.45
CA ALA A 89 -15.22 -12.47 -15.74
C ALA A 89 -15.12 -13.90 -16.30
N ILE A 90 -13.95 -14.55 -16.17
CA ILE A 90 -13.77 -15.95 -16.55
C ILE A 90 -14.64 -16.87 -15.69
N ALA A 91 -14.67 -16.64 -14.36
CA ALA A 91 -15.55 -17.40 -13.46
C ALA A 91 -17.03 -17.25 -13.82
N LEU A 92 -17.47 -16.03 -14.14
CA LEU A 92 -18.83 -15.78 -14.59
C LEU A 92 -19.12 -16.47 -15.93
N PHE A 93 -18.16 -16.47 -16.86
CA PHE A 93 -18.28 -17.19 -18.13
C PHE A 93 -18.48 -18.69 -17.91
N PHE A 94 -17.67 -19.33 -17.05
CA PHE A 94 -17.84 -20.75 -16.71
C PHE A 94 -19.20 -21.03 -16.08
N ARG A 95 -19.71 -20.14 -15.23
CA ARG A 95 -21.05 -20.28 -14.65
C ARG A 95 -22.16 -20.21 -15.70
N LEU A 96 -22.07 -19.26 -16.64
CA LEU A 96 -23.10 -19.07 -17.67
C LEU A 96 -23.04 -20.14 -18.77
N SER A 97 -21.86 -20.68 -19.07
CA SER A 97 -21.64 -21.66 -20.15
C SER A 97 -21.62 -23.11 -19.69
N GLY A 98 -21.38 -23.38 -18.40
CA GLY A 98 -21.11 -24.72 -17.86
C GLY A 98 -22.32 -25.64 -17.68
N GLY A 99 -23.56 -25.13 -17.79
CA GLY A 99 -24.77 -25.93 -17.64
C GLY A 99 -24.82 -26.71 -16.31
N GLU A 100 -25.35 -27.94 -16.33
CA GLU A 100 -25.43 -28.81 -15.13
C GLU A 100 -24.09 -29.35 -14.64
N ALA A 101 -23.05 -29.36 -15.48
CA ALA A 101 -21.72 -29.86 -15.12
C ALA A 101 -20.93 -28.90 -14.21
N GLY A 102 -21.39 -27.65 -14.09
CA GLY A 102 -20.76 -26.63 -13.24
C GLY A 102 -19.35 -26.22 -13.68
N THR A 103 -18.65 -25.51 -12.78
CA THR A 103 -17.26 -25.08 -13.05
C THR A 103 -16.30 -26.25 -12.82
N PRO A 104 -15.49 -26.66 -13.82
CA PRO A 104 -14.63 -27.83 -13.69
C PRO A 104 -13.51 -27.61 -12.66
N LEU A 105 -13.09 -28.67 -11.98
CA LEU A 105 -12.10 -28.64 -10.88
C LEU A 105 -10.80 -27.89 -11.26
N TRP A 106 -10.27 -28.14 -12.46
CA TRP A 106 -9.04 -27.49 -12.92
C TRP A 106 -9.20 -25.96 -13.02
N ALA A 107 -10.38 -25.47 -13.40
CA ALA A 107 -10.66 -24.04 -13.48
C ALA A 107 -10.82 -23.41 -12.09
N GLN A 108 -11.38 -24.16 -11.12
CA GLN A 108 -11.43 -23.73 -9.72
C GLN A 108 -10.02 -23.56 -9.15
N ILE A 109 -9.14 -24.56 -9.35
CA ILE A 109 -7.75 -24.52 -8.89
C ILE A 109 -6.99 -23.36 -9.54
N LEU A 110 -7.14 -23.17 -10.86
CA LEU A 110 -6.51 -22.04 -11.55
C LEU A 110 -7.05 -20.70 -11.04
N GLY A 111 -8.35 -20.59 -10.75
CA GLY A 111 -8.94 -19.38 -10.18
C GLY A 111 -8.29 -18.99 -8.85
N ILE A 112 -8.13 -19.96 -7.93
CA ILE A 112 -7.48 -19.77 -6.64
C ILE A 112 -6.02 -19.29 -6.83
N ILE A 113 -5.27 -19.93 -7.71
CA ILE A 113 -3.86 -19.63 -7.95
C ILE A 113 -3.67 -18.28 -8.65
N LEU A 114 -4.45 -17.98 -9.69
CA LEU A 114 -4.33 -16.75 -10.49
C LEU A 114 -4.79 -15.51 -9.74
N LEU A 115 -5.75 -15.66 -8.82
CA LEU A 115 -6.27 -14.54 -8.03
C LEU A 115 -5.28 -14.11 -6.93
N ALA A 116 -4.42 -15.02 -6.45
CA ALA A 116 -3.53 -14.74 -5.32
C ALA A 116 -2.49 -13.61 -5.59
N PRO A 117 -1.68 -13.62 -6.68
CA PRO A 117 -0.66 -12.59 -6.91
C PRO A 117 -1.18 -11.14 -6.94
N PRO A 118 -2.26 -10.80 -7.69
CA PRO A 118 -2.73 -9.43 -7.72
C PRO A 118 -3.30 -8.98 -6.37
N LEU A 119 -3.95 -9.88 -5.61
CA LEU A 119 -4.49 -9.56 -4.29
C LEU A 119 -3.40 -9.43 -3.23
N VAL A 120 -2.37 -10.28 -3.24
CA VAL A 120 -1.25 -10.19 -2.31
C VAL A 120 -0.46 -8.91 -2.54
N TRP A 121 -0.18 -8.57 -3.81
CA TRP A 121 0.48 -7.31 -4.14
C TRP A 121 -0.35 -6.09 -3.70
N ALA A 122 -1.65 -6.10 -3.98
CA ALA A 122 -2.55 -5.03 -3.58
C ALA A 122 -2.63 -4.93 -2.05
N GLY A 123 -2.85 -6.05 -1.36
CA GLY A 123 -2.91 -6.14 0.09
C GLY A 123 -1.65 -5.55 0.73
N TYR A 124 -0.47 -6.01 0.33
CA TYR A 124 0.80 -5.47 0.82
C TYR A 124 0.91 -3.96 0.58
N SER A 125 0.53 -3.48 -0.61
CA SER A 125 0.61 -2.04 -0.92
C SER A 125 -0.29 -1.15 -0.05
N PHE A 126 -1.33 -1.72 0.58
CA PHE A 126 -2.22 -1.01 1.49
C PHE A 126 -1.90 -1.24 2.98
N THR A 127 -1.36 -2.40 3.33
CA THR A 127 -1.17 -2.80 4.74
C THR A 127 0.27 -2.69 5.24
N TYR A 128 1.25 -2.41 4.36
CA TYR A 128 2.64 -2.24 4.79
C TYR A 128 2.79 -1.08 5.77
N ASP A 129 3.68 -1.27 6.74
CA ASP A 129 4.02 -0.23 7.71
C ASP A 129 4.82 0.88 7.02
N GLN A 130 4.32 2.11 7.14
CA GLN A 130 4.93 3.30 6.59
C GLN A 130 6.20 3.74 7.32
N GLU A 131 6.43 3.22 8.53
CA GLU A 131 7.65 3.47 9.30
C GLU A 131 8.82 2.61 8.82
N LEU A 132 8.54 1.47 8.19
CA LEU A 132 9.54 0.54 7.65
C LEU A 132 9.86 0.84 6.18
N GLU A 133 11.06 0.44 5.74
CA GLU A 133 11.41 0.53 4.32
C GLU A 133 10.60 -0.50 3.52
N PRO A 134 9.83 -0.08 2.49
CA PRO A 134 9.01 -1.00 1.73
C PRO A 134 9.86 -1.88 0.81
N TYR A 135 9.50 -3.15 0.68
CA TYR A 135 10.13 -4.06 -0.28
C TYR A 135 9.90 -3.58 -1.71
N ARG A 136 10.94 -3.68 -2.55
CA ARG A 136 10.92 -3.23 -3.96
C ARG A 136 11.57 -4.24 -4.88
N GLY A 137 11.32 -4.09 -6.18
CA GLY A 137 12.02 -4.83 -7.23
C GLY A 137 11.83 -6.36 -7.15
N ALA A 138 12.93 -7.09 -7.27
CA ALA A 138 12.93 -8.55 -7.30
C ALA A 138 12.54 -9.17 -5.94
N GLU A 139 12.89 -8.52 -4.83
CA GLU A 139 12.55 -8.99 -3.49
C GLU A 139 11.04 -8.98 -3.28
N LEU A 140 10.38 -7.85 -3.57
CA LEU A 140 8.92 -7.75 -3.49
C LEU A 140 8.25 -8.81 -4.37
N ARG A 141 8.73 -8.99 -5.60
CA ARG A 141 8.18 -9.99 -6.51
C ARG A 141 8.26 -11.40 -5.93
N ASN A 142 9.42 -11.78 -5.38
CA ASN A 142 9.63 -13.12 -4.82
C ASN A 142 8.76 -13.34 -3.57
N ARG A 143 8.65 -12.35 -2.68
CA ARG A 143 7.79 -12.41 -1.49
C ARG A 143 6.31 -12.51 -1.86
N VAL A 144 5.86 -11.73 -2.85
CA VAL A 144 4.49 -11.81 -3.40
C VAL A 144 4.21 -13.19 -3.97
N LEU A 145 5.11 -13.75 -4.78
CA LEU A 145 4.92 -15.10 -5.34
C LEU A 145 4.90 -16.17 -4.25
N LEU A 146 5.80 -16.10 -3.27
CA LEU A 146 5.83 -17.02 -2.14
C LEU A 146 4.52 -16.97 -1.33
N ALA A 147 4.10 -15.77 -0.91
CA ALA A 147 2.85 -15.58 -0.17
C ALA A 147 1.63 -16.03 -0.99
N SER A 148 1.62 -15.81 -2.30
CA SER A 148 0.53 -16.25 -3.19
C SER A 148 0.40 -17.77 -3.19
N VAL A 149 1.53 -18.49 -3.31
CA VAL A 149 1.54 -19.96 -3.26
C VAL A 149 1.10 -20.44 -1.89
N LEU A 150 1.65 -19.89 -0.81
CA LEU A 150 1.31 -20.30 0.54
C LEU A 150 -0.18 -20.05 0.87
N LEU A 151 -0.73 -18.90 0.48
CA LEU A 151 -2.15 -18.60 0.67
C LEU A 151 -3.05 -19.49 -0.20
N ALA A 152 -2.63 -19.84 -1.42
CA ALA A 152 -3.35 -20.83 -2.23
C ALA A 152 -3.36 -22.21 -1.55
N LEU A 153 -2.24 -22.63 -0.96
CA LEU A 153 -2.14 -23.89 -0.22
C LEU A 153 -2.99 -23.92 1.05
N VAL A 154 -3.34 -22.77 1.65
CA VAL A 154 -4.28 -22.73 2.79
C VAL A 154 -5.63 -23.35 2.44
N TRP A 155 -6.06 -23.32 1.16
CA TRP A 155 -7.30 -23.97 0.73
C TRP A 155 -7.27 -25.50 0.78
N ILE A 156 -6.09 -26.12 0.91
CA ILE A 156 -5.96 -27.56 1.22
C ILE A 156 -6.58 -27.86 2.59
N VAL A 157 -6.51 -26.92 3.54
CA VAL A 157 -7.18 -27.06 4.85
C VAL A 157 -8.67 -27.24 4.63
N TYR A 158 -9.32 -26.38 3.84
CA TYR A 158 -10.73 -26.52 3.49
C TYR A 158 -11.03 -27.81 2.73
N ALA A 159 -10.19 -28.19 1.76
CA ALA A 159 -10.45 -29.33 0.89
C ALA A 159 -10.41 -30.68 1.62
N PHE A 160 -9.55 -30.84 2.63
CA PHE A 160 -9.30 -32.14 3.25
C PHE A 160 -9.66 -32.23 4.73
N VAL A 161 -9.40 -31.18 5.52
CA VAL A 161 -9.51 -31.27 6.99
C VAL A 161 -10.96 -31.44 7.47
N PRO A 162 -11.95 -30.67 6.98
CA PRO A 162 -13.35 -30.87 7.32
C PRO A 162 -13.87 -32.26 6.94
N ALA A 163 -13.55 -32.73 5.73
CA ALA A 163 -13.98 -34.04 5.24
C ALA A 163 -13.42 -35.16 6.12
N TYR A 164 -12.14 -35.07 6.48
CA TYR A 164 -11.49 -36.06 7.35
C TYR A 164 -11.99 -36.01 8.81
N LEU A 165 -12.15 -34.83 9.41
CA LEU A 165 -12.52 -34.69 10.82
C LEU A 165 -13.99 -34.97 11.09
N LEU A 166 -14.86 -34.73 10.11
CA LEU A 166 -16.32 -34.83 10.24
C LEU A 166 -16.92 -36.02 9.49
N ASP A 167 -16.07 -36.86 8.91
CA ASP A 167 -16.46 -38.06 8.13
C ASP A 167 -17.46 -37.72 7.00
N LEU A 168 -17.14 -36.67 6.24
CA LEU A 168 -17.95 -36.20 5.10
C LEU A 168 -17.37 -36.73 3.78
N GLU A 169 -18.23 -37.02 2.81
CA GLU A 169 -17.75 -37.39 1.46
C GLU A 169 -17.15 -36.17 0.75
N HIS A 170 -17.81 -35.01 0.89
CA HIS A 170 -17.34 -33.73 0.34
C HIS A 170 -17.31 -32.65 1.41
N ALA A 171 -16.28 -31.81 1.39
CA ALA A 171 -16.18 -30.65 2.29
C ALA A 171 -17.44 -29.74 2.22
N ALA A 172 -18.08 -29.65 1.04
CA ALA A 172 -19.28 -28.84 0.85
C ALA A 172 -20.51 -29.29 1.65
N GLU A 173 -20.53 -30.51 2.19
CA GLU A 173 -21.62 -31.04 3.06
C GLU A 173 -21.63 -30.40 4.45
N MET A 174 -20.54 -29.72 4.84
CA MET A 174 -20.46 -29.08 6.15
C MET A 174 -21.50 -27.96 6.31
N SER A 175 -21.94 -27.74 7.56
CA SER A 175 -22.83 -26.61 7.88
C SER A 175 -22.12 -25.26 7.69
N TYR A 176 -22.89 -24.19 7.47
CA TYR A 176 -22.34 -22.82 7.39
C TYR A 176 -21.60 -22.39 8.66
N THR A 177 -22.06 -22.84 9.83
CA THR A 177 -21.38 -22.57 11.11
C THR A 177 -20.01 -23.23 11.14
N THR A 178 -19.94 -24.49 10.72
CA THR A 178 -18.69 -25.25 10.63
C THR A 178 -17.73 -24.62 9.63
N PHE A 179 -18.23 -24.20 8.47
CA PHE A 179 -17.45 -23.46 7.47
C PHE A 179 -16.86 -22.17 8.07
N GLY A 180 -17.65 -21.42 8.83
CA GLY A 180 -17.17 -20.22 9.53
C GLY A 180 -16.01 -20.49 10.49
N ILE A 181 -16.04 -21.62 11.21
CA ILE A 181 -14.94 -22.03 12.12
C ILE A 181 -13.67 -22.33 11.33
N PHE A 182 -13.75 -23.15 10.27
CA PHE A 182 -12.60 -23.44 9.43
C PHE A 182 -12.07 -22.21 8.71
N PHE A 183 -12.95 -21.31 8.28
CA PHE A 183 -12.57 -20.03 7.70
C PHE A 183 -11.76 -19.18 8.69
N CYS A 184 -12.14 -19.12 9.97
CA CYS A 184 -11.37 -18.44 11.00
C CYS A 184 -9.98 -19.08 11.21
N ILE A 185 -9.88 -20.41 11.18
CA ILE A 185 -8.59 -21.12 11.27
C ILE A 185 -7.71 -20.78 10.06
N MET A 186 -8.27 -20.85 8.85
CA MET A 186 -7.58 -20.48 7.62
C MET A 186 -7.12 -19.02 7.64
N LEU A 187 -7.95 -18.11 8.16
CA LEU A 187 -7.59 -16.70 8.33
C LEU A 187 -6.44 -16.52 9.31
N GLY A 188 -6.42 -17.28 10.41
CA GLY A 188 -5.32 -17.30 11.36
C GLY A 188 -4.01 -17.76 10.72
N ILE A 189 -4.04 -18.89 10.00
CA ILE A 189 -2.87 -19.42 9.28
C ILE A 189 -2.40 -18.42 8.21
N GLY A 190 -3.32 -17.89 7.42
CA GLY A 190 -3.02 -16.89 6.39
C GLY A 190 -2.42 -15.61 6.96
N SER A 191 -2.90 -15.15 8.13
CA SER A 191 -2.33 -14.00 8.82
C SER A 191 -0.88 -14.24 9.23
N VAL A 192 -0.58 -15.42 9.82
CA VAL A 192 0.80 -15.80 10.18
C VAL A 192 1.70 -15.84 8.94
N ILE A 193 1.22 -16.38 7.83
CA ILE A 193 1.95 -16.38 6.54
C ILE A 193 2.26 -14.94 6.09
N ALA A 194 1.26 -14.05 6.15
CA ALA A 194 1.40 -12.67 5.72
C ALA A 194 2.40 -11.89 6.60
N VAL A 195 2.29 -12.03 7.93
CA VAL A 195 3.23 -11.44 8.90
C VAL A 195 4.64 -11.96 8.67
N ALA A 196 4.82 -13.27 8.53
CA ALA A 196 6.13 -13.87 8.33
C ALA A 196 6.77 -13.51 6.99
N THR A 197 5.97 -13.30 5.94
CA THR A 197 6.49 -13.01 4.59
C THR A 197 6.80 -11.53 4.38
N PHE A 198 6.02 -10.64 5.00
CA PHE A 198 6.07 -9.20 4.73
C PHE A 198 6.37 -8.34 5.96
N GLU A 199 6.65 -8.95 7.11
CA GLU A 199 6.95 -8.26 8.38
C GLU A 199 5.83 -7.28 8.77
N LEU A 200 4.58 -7.64 8.45
CA LEU A 200 3.41 -6.84 8.76
C LEU A 200 3.07 -6.92 10.25
N GLU A 201 2.44 -5.88 10.76
CA GLU A 201 1.69 -6.00 12.00
C GLU A 201 0.59 -7.06 11.87
N VAL A 202 0.20 -7.68 12.99
CA VAL A 202 -0.81 -8.75 13.02
C VAL A 202 -2.10 -8.31 12.32
N PHE A 203 -2.54 -7.07 12.54
CA PHE A 203 -3.73 -6.53 11.88
C PHE A 203 -3.56 -6.43 10.36
N GLY A 204 -2.42 -5.94 9.88
CA GLY A 204 -2.09 -5.91 8.45
C GLY A 204 -2.02 -7.30 7.82
N GLY A 205 -1.52 -8.29 8.56
CA GLY A 205 -1.52 -9.70 8.17
C GLY A 205 -2.93 -10.26 8.02
N VAL A 206 -3.82 -10.00 8.98
CA VAL A 206 -5.23 -10.40 8.94
C VAL A 206 -5.94 -9.74 7.74
N LEU A 207 -5.69 -8.46 7.47
CA LEU A 207 -6.29 -7.75 6.34
C LEU A 207 -5.85 -8.35 4.99
N LEU A 208 -4.56 -8.67 4.82
CA LEU A 208 -4.05 -9.26 3.58
C LEU A 208 -4.61 -10.67 3.38
N ALA A 209 -4.56 -11.51 4.41
CA ALA A 209 -5.11 -12.86 4.37
C ALA A 209 -6.63 -12.85 4.12
N GLY A 210 -7.36 -11.97 4.81
CA GLY A 210 -8.80 -11.78 4.67
C GLY A 210 -9.19 -11.30 3.28
N LEU A 211 -8.46 -10.32 2.72
CA LEU A 211 -8.66 -9.84 1.35
C LEU A 211 -8.60 -11.01 0.36
N TYR A 212 -7.59 -11.88 0.48
CA TYR A 212 -7.46 -13.04 -0.39
C TYR A 212 -8.58 -14.07 -0.16
N LEU A 213 -8.78 -14.53 1.07
CA LEU A 213 -9.73 -15.60 1.38
C LEU A 213 -11.18 -15.19 1.05
N LEU A 214 -11.58 -13.96 1.39
CA LEU A 214 -12.91 -13.44 1.04
C LEU A 214 -13.08 -13.30 -0.46
N SER A 215 -12.04 -12.89 -1.19
CA SER A 215 -12.12 -12.80 -2.65
C SER A 215 -12.27 -14.17 -3.31
N VAL A 216 -11.67 -15.23 -2.76
CA VAL A 216 -11.90 -16.60 -3.24
C VAL A 216 -13.31 -17.09 -2.89
N VAL A 217 -13.85 -16.75 -1.71
CA VAL A 217 -15.26 -17.03 -1.38
C VAL A 217 -16.20 -16.32 -2.37
N LEU A 218 -15.94 -15.04 -2.68
CA LEU A 218 -16.68 -14.31 -3.71
C LEU A 218 -16.52 -14.95 -5.09
N LEU A 219 -15.33 -15.43 -5.44
CA LEU A 219 -15.08 -16.14 -6.69
C LEU A 219 -15.89 -17.44 -6.76
N ALA A 220 -15.98 -18.21 -5.67
CA ALA A 220 -16.80 -19.40 -5.58
C ALA A 220 -18.30 -19.08 -5.77
N ILE A 221 -18.79 -18.02 -5.10
CA ILE A 221 -20.17 -17.55 -5.27
C ILE A 221 -20.43 -17.14 -6.73
N VAL A 222 -19.50 -16.42 -7.36
CA VAL A 222 -19.63 -15.96 -8.75
C VAL A 222 -19.57 -17.12 -9.75
N SER A 223 -18.74 -18.13 -9.51
CA SER A 223 -18.62 -19.35 -10.34
C SER A 223 -19.72 -20.39 -10.07
N GLY A 224 -20.56 -20.19 -9.05
CA GLY A 224 -21.63 -21.12 -8.67
C GLY A 224 -21.13 -22.35 -7.91
N VAL A 225 -19.92 -22.30 -7.34
CA VAL A 225 -19.34 -23.38 -6.54
C VAL A 225 -19.89 -23.28 -5.10
N THR A 226 -20.50 -24.37 -4.62
CA THR A 226 -21.01 -24.47 -3.25
C THR A 226 -19.89 -24.83 -2.30
N LEU A 227 -19.56 -23.93 -1.36
CA LEU A 227 -18.52 -24.18 -0.36
C LEU A 227 -19.02 -24.86 0.92
N ALA A 228 -20.31 -24.74 1.24
CA ALA A 228 -20.94 -25.32 2.43
C ALA A 228 -22.46 -25.42 2.23
N GLY A 229 -23.12 -26.27 3.02
CA GLY A 229 -24.58 -26.42 3.05
C GLY A 229 -25.16 -27.37 1.99
N MET A 230 -24.35 -28.24 1.39
CA MET A 230 -24.86 -29.32 0.55
C MET A 230 -25.63 -30.34 1.40
N PRO A 231 -26.81 -30.82 0.97
CA PRO A 231 -27.57 -31.80 1.74
C PRO A 231 -26.80 -33.13 1.83
N ILE A 232 -26.68 -33.67 3.03
CA ILE A 232 -26.05 -34.97 3.27
C ILE A 232 -26.96 -36.04 2.66
N PRO A 233 -26.46 -36.88 1.72
CA PRO A 233 -27.24 -37.98 1.20
C PRO A 233 -27.57 -38.95 2.35
N ILE A 234 -28.86 -39.10 2.64
CA ILE A 234 -29.33 -40.05 3.66
C ILE A 234 -29.11 -41.44 3.05
N SER A 235 -28.09 -42.17 3.51
CA SER A 235 -27.95 -43.57 3.15
C SER A 235 -29.16 -44.35 3.69
N PRO A 236 -29.80 -45.22 2.89
CA PRO A 236 -30.90 -46.06 3.36
C PRO A 236 -30.49 -47.07 4.43
#